data_AF-A0A1W9N374-F1
#
_entry.id   AF-A0A1W9N374-F1
#
_cell.length_a   1.000
_cell.length_b   1.000
_cell.length_c   1.000
_cell.angle_alpha   90.00
_cell.angle_beta   90.00
_cell.angle_gamma   90.00
#
_symmetry.space_group_name_H-M   'P 1'
#
loop_
_entity.id
_entity.type
_entity.pdbx_description
1 polymer ?
#
loop_
_entity_poly.entity_id
_entity_poly.type
_entity_poly.pdbx_seq_one_letter_code
_entity_poly.pdbx_strand_id
1 'polypeptide(L)'
;MDFKLESSGEGVVSLDGELTIEYAAELKALLIRALENADRIYIYLKDVTAVDLSCLQLLCSAHRTAVKAKKHITLDRGTCEIFGQTIKDAGFCRSGDCQKDPYGNCFWMGGEQP
;
A
#
# COMPACT_ATOMS: atom_id res chain seq x y z
N MET A 1 12.87 4.84 -0.02
CA MET A 1 11.65 4.54 0.77
C MET A 1 11.83 5.02 2.21
N ASP A 2 10.81 5.61 2.83
CA ASP A 2 10.86 6.06 4.24
C ASP A 2 9.51 5.92 4.98
N PHE A 3 9.57 5.92 6.32
CA PHE A 3 8.40 5.92 7.21
C PHE A 3 8.55 6.99 8.30
N LYS A 4 7.49 7.78 8.49
CA LYS A 4 7.38 8.80 9.54
C LYS A 4 6.11 8.56 10.36
N LEU A 5 6.26 8.66 11.67
CA LEU A 5 5.14 8.62 12.60
C LEU A 5 4.75 10.05 12.96
N GLU A 6 3.48 10.39 12.74
CA GLU A 6 2.89 11.67 13.13
C GLU A 6 2.34 11.58 14.56
N SER A 7 2.23 12.74 15.22
CA SER A 7 1.85 12.81 16.64
C SER A 7 0.41 12.33 16.93
N SER A 8 -0.42 12.18 15.89
CA SER A 8 -1.84 11.77 15.93
C SER A 8 -2.06 10.25 15.91
N GLY A 9 -1.00 9.43 15.94
CA GLY A 9 -1.10 7.97 15.73
C GLY A 9 -1.24 7.58 14.25
N GLU A 10 -1.02 8.57 13.37
CA GLU A 10 -0.98 8.41 11.92
C GLU A 10 0.46 8.19 11.47
N GLY A 11 0.63 7.42 10.39
CA GLY A 11 1.94 7.10 9.84
C GLY A 11 1.96 7.38 8.34
N VAL A 12 3.07 7.92 7.85
CA VAL A 12 3.29 8.21 6.43
C VAL A 12 4.42 7.32 5.93
N VAL A 13 4.14 6.54 4.89
CA VAL A 13 5.12 5.74 4.15
C VAL A 13 5.30 6.38 2.77
N SER A 14 6.51 6.83 2.45
CA SER A 14 6.83 7.30 1.10
C SER A 14 7.62 6.23 0.36
N LEU A 15 7.14 5.85 -0.82
CA LEU A 15 7.79 4.89 -1.71
C LEU A 15 8.29 5.62 -2.95
N ASP A 16 9.54 5.38 -3.30
CA ASP A 16 10.25 6.04 -4.40
C ASP A 16 11.21 5.08 -5.10
N GLY A 17 11.58 5.41 -6.34
CA GLY A 17 12.48 4.60 -7.16
C GLY A 17 11.86 3.27 -7.58
N GLU A 18 12.62 2.19 -7.46
CA GLU A 18 12.20 0.86 -7.92
C GLU A 18 11.49 0.07 -6.81
N LEU A 19 10.30 -0.43 -7.11
CA LEU A 19 9.48 -1.27 -6.24
C LEU A 19 9.40 -2.69 -6.81
N THR A 20 10.54 -3.37 -6.85
CA THR A 20 10.70 -4.72 -7.42
C THR A 20 11.11 -5.75 -6.36
N ILE A 21 11.20 -7.02 -6.74
CA ILE A 21 11.61 -8.14 -5.86
C ILE A 21 12.95 -7.88 -5.15
N GLU A 22 13.86 -7.14 -5.79
CA GLU A 22 15.17 -6.76 -5.21
C GLU A 22 14.99 -5.96 -3.90
N TYR A 23 13.98 -5.09 -3.85
CA TYR A 23 13.66 -4.23 -2.72
C TYR A 23 12.53 -4.76 -1.84
N ALA A 24 12.01 -5.97 -2.13
CA ALA A 24 10.87 -6.54 -1.43
C ALA A 24 11.10 -6.76 0.08
N ALA A 25 12.34 -7.11 0.47
CA ALA A 25 12.68 -7.28 1.87
C ALA A 25 12.65 -5.95 2.65
N GLU A 26 13.17 -4.88 2.05
CA GLU A 26 13.14 -3.52 2.61
C GLU A 26 11.71 -3.01 2.73
N LEU A 27 10.92 -3.12 1.66
CA LEU A 27 9.50 -2.75 1.66
C LEU A 27 8.72 -3.51 2.73
N LYS A 28 8.95 -4.82 2.88
CA LYS A 28 8.30 -5.62 3.93
C LYS A 28 8.65 -5.12 5.33
N ALA A 29 9.92 -4.87 5.61
CA ALA A 29 10.36 -4.38 6.92
C ALA A 29 9.74 -3.01 7.24
N LEU A 30 9.68 -2.12 6.23
CA LEU A 30 9.05 -0.82 6.34
C LEU A 30 7.55 -0.92 6.66
N LEU A 31 6.81 -1.77 5.94
CA LEU A 31 5.37 -1.98 6.16
C LEU A 31 5.07 -2.58 7.53
N ILE A 32 5.91 -3.51 8.02
CA ILE A 32 5.78 -4.06 9.39
C ILE A 32 5.96 -2.94 10.41
N ARG A 33 7.03 -2.15 10.29
CA ARG A 33 7.29 -1.03 11.20
C ARG A 33 6.13 -0.03 11.20
N ALA A 34 5.57 0.29 10.05
CA ALA A 34 4.41 1.18 9.97
C ALA A 34 3.19 0.61 10.71
N LEU A 35 2.88 -0.68 10.48
CA LEU A 35 1.77 -1.39 11.15
C LEU A 35 1.92 -1.49 12.67
N GLU A 36 3.14 -1.62 13.16
CA GLU A 36 3.43 -1.68 14.61
C GLU A 36 3.25 -0.33 15.30
N ASN A 37 3.52 0.78 14.59
CA ASN A 37 3.63 2.11 15.20
C ASN A 37 2.45 3.04 14.93
N ALA A 38 1.63 2.78 13.89
CA ALA A 38 0.51 3.65 13.51
C ALA A 38 -0.80 2.87 13.37
N ASP A 39 -1.93 3.54 13.62
CA ASP A 39 -3.28 2.98 13.43
C ASP A 39 -3.89 3.35 12.07
N ARG A 40 -3.45 4.47 11.50
CA ARG A 40 -3.79 4.93 10.15
C ARG A 40 -2.50 5.18 9.38
N ILE A 41 -2.33 4.49 8.26
CA ILE A 41 -1.11 4.55 7.46
C ILE A 41 -1.46 5.08 6.07
N TYR A 42 -0.76 6.12 5.65
CA TYR A 42 -0.86 6.71 4.32
C TYR A 42 0.39 6.33 3.52
N ILE A 43 0.19 5.64 2.40
CA ILE A 43 1.27 5.26 1.49
C ILE A 43 1.23 6.19 0.28
N TYR A 44 2.32 6.90 0.03
CA TYR A 44 2.47 7.77 -1.13
C TYR A 44 3.49 7.19 -2.11
N LEU A 45 3.15 7.22 -3.39
CA LEU A 45 4.07 6.89 -4.47
C LEU A 45 4.68 8.18 -5.02
N LYS A 46 5.99 8.35 -4.89
CA LYS A 46 6.72 9.52 -5.36
C LYS A 46 7.88 9.08 -6.24
N ASP A 47 7.96 9.57 -7.48
CA ASP A 47 9.08 9.29 -8.39
C ASP A 47 9.37 7.77 -8.56
N VAL A 48 8.32 6.94 -8.53
CA VAL A 48 8.43 5.48 -8.73
C VAL A 48 8.71 5.18 -10.20
N THR A 49 9.78 4.44 -10.47
CA THR A 49 10.30 4.17 -11.82
C THR A 49 10.06 2.74 -12.28
N ALA A 50 9.84 1.79 -11.36
CA ALA A 50 9.54 0.40 -11.68
C ALA A 50 8.67 -0.25 -10.59
N VAL A 51 7.77 -1.16 -10.98
CA VAL A 51 6.87 -1.87 -10.08
C VAL A 51 6.65 -3.28 -10.60
N ASP A 52 6.76 -4.28 -9.73
CA ASP A 52 6.45 -5.68 -10.08
C ASP A 52 5.34 -6.30 -9.22
N LEU A 53 5.02 -7.55 -9.54
CA LEU A 53 4.02 -8.34 -8.84
C LEU A 53 4.34 -8.53 -7.34
N SER A 54 5.61 -8.63 -6.97
CA SER A 54 6.02 -8.87 -5.59
C SER A 54 5.74 -7.65 -4.71
N CYS A 55 5.97 -6.44 -5.21
CA CYS A 55 5.53 -5.21 -4.54
C CYS A 55 4.02 -5.20 -4.31
N LEU A 56 3.22 -5.48 -5.36
CA LEU A 56 1.76 -5.50 -5.25
C LEU A 56 1.27 -6.52 -4.21
N GLN A 57 1.88 -7.71 -4.19
CA GLN A 57 1.55 -8.75 -3.23
C GLN A 57 1.85 -8.34 -1.79
N LEU A 58 2.99 -7.67 -1.55
CA LEU A 58 3.36 -7.17 -0.23
C LEU A 58 2.39 -6.10 0.26
N LEU A 59 2.06 -5.13 -0.57
CA LEU A 59 1.09 -4.08 -0.24
C LEU A 59 -0.30 -4.68 0.05
N CYS A 60 -0.76 -5.61 -0.77
CA CYS A 60 -2.02 -6.32 -0.52
C CYS A 60 -1.99 -7.12 0.79
N SER A 61 -0.84 -7.75 1.10
CA SER A 61 -0.69 -8.49 2.36
C SER A 61 -0.69 -7.56 3.57
N ALA A 62 -0.01 -6.42 3.49
CA ALA A 62 0.01 -5.42 4.56
C ALA A 62 -1.40 -4.87 4.82
N HIS A 63 -2.16 -4.55 3.77
CA HIS A 63 -3.55 -4.11 3.90
C HIS A 63 -4.42 -5.17 4.60
N ARG A 64 -4.34 -6.45 4.19
CA ARG A 64 -5.07 -7.53 4.89
C ARG A 64 -4.66 -7.68 6.36
N THR A 65 -3.39 -7.48 6.68
CA THR A 65 -2.90 -7.51 8.06
C THR A 65 -3.47 -6.33 8.86
N ALA A 66 -3.48 -5.13 8.29
CA ALA A 66 -4.11 -3.96 8.90
C ALA A 66 -5.59 -4.19 9.21
N VAL A 67 -6.37 -4.69 8.25
CA VAL A 67 -7.79 -4.99 8.44
C VAL A 67 -8.00 -5.96 9.62
N LYS A 68 -7.21 -7.04 9.70
CA LYS A 68 -7.28 -7.98 10.83
C LYS A 68 -6.92 -7.34 12.17
N ALA A 69 -6.01 -6.39 12.16
CA ALA A 69 -5.59 -5.62 13.33
C ALA A 69 -6.51 -4.41 13.63
N LYS A 70 -7.59 -4.22 12.87
CA LYS A 70 -8.48 -3.04 12.95
C LYS A 70 -7.76 -1.70 12.71
N LYS A 71 -6.71 -1.72 11.90
CA LYS A 71 -5.94 -0.57 11.42
C LYS A 71 -6.33 -0.24 9.98
N HIS A 72 -6.00 0.97 9.53
CA HIS A 72 -6.33 1.44 8.19
C HIS A 72 -5.06 1.73 7.39
N ILE A 73 -5.03 1.29 6.12
CA ILE A 73 -4.00 1.68 5.16
C ILE A 73 -4.68 2.31 3.95
N THR A 74 -4.28 3.52 3.62
CA THR A 74 -4.69 4.25 2.41
C THR A 74 -3.50 4.35 1.48
N LEU A 75 -3.69 3.97 0.21
CA LEU A 75 -2.70 4.15 -0.84
C LEU A 75 -3.10 5.32 -1.72
N ASP A 76 -2.28 6.37 -1.72
CA ASP A 76 -2.35 7.44 -2.70
C ASP A 76 -1.43 7.09 -3.88
N ARG A 77 -2.06 6.78 -5.02
CA ARG A 77 -1.36 6.44 -6.26
C ARG A 77 -0.93 7.67 -7.05
N GLY A 78 -1.45 8.86 -6.72
CA GLY A 78 -1.26 10.08 -7.50
C GLY A 78 -1.44 9.84 -9.01
N THR A 79 -0.52 10.39 -9.79
CA THR A 79 -0.41 10.20 -11.25
C THR A 79 0.59 9.10 -11.65
N CYS A 80 0.94 8.17 -10.76
CA CYS A 80 1.93 7.13 -11.05
C CYS A 80 1.37 6.09 -12.04
N GLU A 81 1.60 6.32 -13.34
CA GLU A 81 1.08 5.50 -14.43
C GLU A 81 1.63 4.07 -14.41
N ILE A 82 2.92 3.90 -14.15
CA ILE A 82 3.59 2.59 -14.09
C ILE A 82 2.91 1.70 -13.07
N PHE A 83 2.66 2.22 -11.87
CA PHE A 83 1.98 1.48 -10.81
C PHE A 83 0.55 1.11 -11.22
N GLY A 84 -0.16 2.02 -11.88
CA GLY A 84 -1.50 1.74 -12.40
C GLY A 84 -1.53 0.68 -13.49
N GLN A 85 -0.55 0.67 -14.39
CA GLN A 85 -0.43 -0.32 -15.45
C GLN A 85 -0.08 -1.68 -14.87
N THR A 86 0.87 -1.77 -13.93
CA THR A 86 1.22 -3.05 -13.28
C THR A 86 0.03 -3.67 -12.54
N ILE A 87 -0.83 -2.86 -11.87
CA ILE A 87 -2.07 -3.38 -11.25
C ILE A 87 -2.98 -4.03 -12.32
N LYS A 88 -3.14 -3.38 -13.47
CA LYS A 88 -3.98 -3.89 -14.57
C LYS A 88 -3.39 -5.18 -15.14
N ASP A 89 -2.11 -5.16 -15.48
CA ASP A 89 -1.41 -6.29 -16.11
C ASP A 89 -1.34 -7.51 -15.19
N ALA A 90 -1.18 -7.28 -13.88
CA ALA A 90 -1.19 -8.34 -12.88
C ALA A 90 -2.60 -8.89 -12.57
N GLY A 91 -3.67 -8.31 -13.13
CA GLY A 91 -5.04 -8.71 -12.85
C GLY A 91 -5.55 -8.32 -11.46
N PHE A 92 -4.91 -7.32 -10.82
CA PHE A 92 -5.30 -6.80 -9.51
C PHE A 92 -6.43 -5.76 -9.61
N CYS A 93 -6.69 -5.21 -10.80
CA CYS A 93 -7.91 -4.44 -11.09
C CYS A 93 -9.12 -5.38 -11.01
N ARG A 94 -9.76 -5.44 -9.83
CA ARG A 94 -11.04 -6.13 -9.65
C ARG A 94 -12.17 -5.16 -9.85
N SER A 95 -13.23 -5.60 -10.52
CA SER A 95 -14.52 -4.90 -10.64
C SER A 95 -15.35 -4.92 -9.35
N GLY A 96 -14.75 -5.29 -8.21
CA GLY A 96 -15.46 -5.49 -6.96
C GLY A 96 -14.57 -5.65 -5.75
N ASP A 97 -15.24 -5.60 -4.61
CA ASP A 97 -14.72 -5.51 -3.25
C ASP A 97 -13.69 -6.58 -2.88
N CYS A 98 -12.78 -6.22 -1.98
CA CYS A 98 -11.93 -7.21 -1.34
C CYS A 98 -12.81 -8.09 -0.44
N GLN A 99 -13.06 -9.35 -0.82
CA GLN A 99 -13.86 -10.30 -0.02
C GLN A 99 -13.35 -10.52 1.42
N LYS A 100 -12.15 -10.02 1.74
CA LYS A 100 -11.51 -10.12 3.05
C LYS A 100 -11.52 -8.81 3.85
N ASP A 101 -12.07 -7.74 3.28
CA ASP A 101 -12.36 -6.49 4.01
C ASP A 101 -13.87 -6.45 4.34
N PRO A 102 -14.26 -6.41 5.63
CA PRO A 102 -15.67 -6.31 6.02
C PRO A 102 -16.35 -5.01 5.57
N TYR A 103 -15.60 -4.01 5.11
CA TYR A 103 -16.11 -2.74 4.56
C TYR A 103 -16.15 -2.71 3.03
N GLY A 104 -15.79 -3.81 2.36
CA GLY A 104 -15.78 -3.91 0.90
C GLY A 104 -14.64 -3.13 0.21
N ASN A 105 -13.85 -2.35 0.95
CA ASN A 105 -12.80 -1.54 0.37
C ASN A 105 -11.65 -2.41 -0.14
N CYS A 106 -11.43 -2.42 -1.45
CA CYS A 106 -10.23 -3.02 -2.02
C CYS A 106 -9.11 -1.98 -2.02
N PHE A 107 -7.95 -2.33 -1.47
CA PHE A 107 -6.72 -1.52 -1.50
C PHE A 107 -6.40 -0.91 -2.87
N TRP A 108 -6.84 -1.54 -3.97
CA TRP A 108 -6.60 -1.13 -5.36
C TRP A 108 -7.66 -0.21 -5.97
N MET A 109 -8.83 -0.09 -5.32
CA MET A 109 -9.94 0.74 -5.78
C MET A 109 -9.83 2.19 -5.32
N GLY A 110 -8.81 2.51 -4.50
CA GLY A 110 -8.68 3.79 -3.83
C GLY A 110 -9.64 3.84 -2.64
N GLY A 111 -9.12 4.15 -1.45
CA GLY A 111 -10.01 4.50 -0.34
C GLY A 111 -10.67 5.84 -0.67
N GLU A 112 -11.97 5.97 -0.48
CA GLU A 112 -12.60 7.29 -0.44
C GLU A 112 -11.87 8.13 0.62
N GLN A 113 -11.29 9.26 0.19
CA GLN A 113 -10.91 10.31 1.14
C GLN A 113 -12.21 10.86 1.76
N PRO A 114 -12.25 11.06 3.09
CA PRO A 114 -13.33 11.84 3.70
C PRO A 114 -13.31 13.30 3.26
#